data_AF-A0A6B2V9Y9-F1
#
_entry.id   AF-A0A6B2V9Y9-F1
#
_cell.length_a   1.000
_cell.length_b   1.000
_cell.length_c   1.000
_cell.angle_alpha   90.00
_cell.angle_beta   90.00
_cell.angle_gamma   90.00
#
_symmetry.space_group_name_H-M   'P 1'
#
loop_
_entity.id
_entity.type
_entity.pdbx_description
1 polymer ?
#
loop_
_entity_poly.entity_id
_entity_poly.type
_entity_poly.pdbx_seq_one_letter_code
_entity_poly.pdbx_strand_id
1 'polypeptide(L)' 'MSACARTTFVDALRAHADRAPRSPALLTAEGPTGYGELAARIDGLAAHLAAHGVGPER' A
#
# COMPACT_ATOMS: atom_id res chain seq x y z
N MET A 1 12.22 8.11 24.61
CA MET A 1 13.05 7.71 23.46
C MET A 1 12.13 7.28 22.32
N SER A 2 11.77 8.20 21.43
CA SER A 2 10.96 7.88 20.26
C SER A 2 11.87 7.24 19.22
N ALA A 3 11.61 5.98 18.85
CA ALA A 3 12.23 5.39 17.69
C ALA A 3 11.78 6.20 16.46
N CYS A 4 12.73 6.76 15.71
CA CYS A 4 12.45 7.36 14.41
C CYS A 4 11.87 6.23 13.53
N ALA A 5 10.56 6.24 13.28
CA ALA A 5 9.93 5.21 12.47
C ALA A 5 10.58 5.28 11.08
N ARG A 6 11.29 4.22 10.69
CA ARG A 6 11.95 4.13 9.40
C ARG A 6 10.86 4.14 8.34
N THR A 7 10.70 5.27 7.65
CA THR A 7 9.74 5.41 6.55
C THR A 7 10.01 4.33 5.51
N THR A 8 8.99 3.53 5.24
CA THR A 8 9.00 2.49 4.22
C THR A 8 8.40 3.01 2.93
N PHE A 9 8.59 2.27 1.84
CA PHE A 9 7.90 2.57 0.58
C PHE A 9 6.38 2.53 0.72
N VAL A 10 5.85 1.63 1.56
CA VAL A 10 4.41 1.54 1.84
C VAL A 10 3.88 2.82 2.48
N ASP A 11 4.67 3.48 3.33
CA ASP A 11 4.27 4.75 3.93
C ASP A 11 4.18 5.87 2.87
N ALA A 12 5.12 5.92 1.93
CA ALA A 12 5.06 6.87 0.82
C ALA A 12 3.87 6.61 -0.11
N LEU A 13 3.54 5.34 -0.35
CA LEU A 13 2.38 4.95 -1.15
C LEU A 13 1.07 5.36 -0.49
N ARG A 14 0.92 5.13 0.83
CA ARG A 14 -0.24 5.57 1.61
C ARG A 14 -0.40 7.08 1.59
N ALA A 15 0.69 7.83 1.82
CA ALA A 15 0.67 9.28 1.73
C ALA A 15 0.24 9.79 0.34
N HIS A 16 0.60 9.09 -0.74
CA HIS A 16 0.13 9.44 -2.08
C HIS A 16 -1.35 9.11 -2.28
N ALA A 17 -1.80 7.94 -1.79
CA ALA A 17 -3.20 7.52 -1.84
C ALA A 17 -4.12 8.50 -1.10
N ASP A 18 -3.67 9.05 0.03
CA ASP A 18 -4.42 10.08 0.77
C ASP A 18 -4.49 11.40 0.01
N ARG A 19 -3.36 11.82 -0.60
CA ARG A 19 -3.29 13.11 -1.31
C ARG A 19 -3.98 13.10 -2.67
N ALA A 20 -3.95 11.98 -3.38
CA ALA A 20 -4.39 11.88 -4.76
C ALA A 20 -5.00 10.50 -5.08
N PRO A 21 -6.12 10.12 -4.43
CA PRO A 21 -6.67 8.76 -4.50
C PRO A 21 -7.07 8.33 -5.92
N ARG A 22 -7.48 9.28 -6.77
CA ARG A 22 -7.89 9.02 -8.16
C ARG A 22 -6.76 9.16 -9.18
N SER A 23 -5.56 9.54 -8.75
CA SER A 23 -4.40 9.61 -9.65
C SER A 23 -4.05 8.20 -10.12
N PRO A 24 -3.82 7.96 -11.43
CA PRO A 24 -3.51 6.62 -11.94
C PRO A 24 -2.18 6.12 -11.36
N ALA A 25 -2.23 4.97 -10.69
CA ALA A 25 -1.08 4.27 -10.13
C ALA A 25 -0.60 3.16 -11.06
N LEU A 26 -1.55 2.42 -11.66
CA LEU A 26 -1.29 1.34 -12.60
C LEU A 26 -2.14 1.52 -13.84
N LEU A 27 -1.59 1.18 -15.01
CA LEU A 27 -2.32 1.07 -16.26
C LEU A 27 -2.36 -0.41 -16.64
N THR A 28 -3.55 -1.01 -16.62
CA THR A 28 -3.76 -2.40 -17.04
C THR A 28 -4.69 -2.45 -18.25
N ALA A 29 -4.88 -3.64 -18.82
CA ALA A 29 -5.79 -3.83 -19.96
C ALA A 29 -7.26 -3.50 -19.57
N GLU A 30 -7.61 -3.68 -18.30
CA GLU A 30 -8.94 -3.40 -17.75
C GLU A 30 -9.15 -1.91 -17.45
N GLY A 31 -8.10 -1.10 -17.51
CA GLY A 31 -8.13 0.35 -17.31
C GLY A 31 -7.17 0.86 -16.25
N PRO A 32 -7.17 2.18 -15.99
CA PRO A 32 -6.34 2.79 -14.96
C PRO A 32 -6.86 2.43 -13.56
N THR A 33 -5.97 1.96 -12.70
CA THR A 33 -6.24 1.80 -11.26
C THR A 33 -5.64 2.97 -10.51
N GLY A 34 -6.44 3.63 -9.66
CA GLY A 34 -6.00 4.77 -8.87
C GLY A 34 -5.14 4.37 -7.66
N TYR A 35 -4.37 5.31 -7.10
CA TYR A 35 -3.59 5.07 -5.88
C TYR A 35 -4.45 4.65 -4.67
N GLY A 36 -5.66 5.19 -4.53
CA GLY A 36 -6.57 4.81 -3.44
C GLY A 36 -7.05 3.36 -3.54
N GLU A 37 -7.36 2.92 -4.76
CA GLU A 37 -7.76 1.54 -5.01
C GLU A 37 -6.59 0.56 -4.83
N LEU A 38 -5.40 0.93 -5.32
CA LEU A 38 -4.20 0.15 -5.12
C LEU A 38 -3.90 -0.04 -3.62
N ALA A 39 -3.99 1.02 -2.81
CA ALA A 39 -3.77 0.94 -1.37
C ALA A 39 -4.74 -0.03 -0.69
N ALA A 40 -6.04 0.05 -1.00
CA ALA A 40 -7.05 -0.86 -0.45
C ALA A 40 -6.77 -2.33 -0.81
N ARG A 41 -6.34 -2.60 -2.05
CA ARG A 41 -5.95 -3.95 -2.50
C ARG A 41 -4.72 -4.46 -1.75
N ILE A 42 -3.72 -3.59 -1.52
CA ILE A 42 -2.51 -3.92 -0.75
C ILE A 42 -2.87 -4.26 0.71
N ASP A 43 -3.69 -3.45 1.37
CA ASP A 43 -4.08 -3.69 2.76
C ASP A 43 -4.86 -5.02 2.89
N GLY A 44 -5.73 -5.33 1.93
CA GLY A 44 -6.42 -6.62 1.86
C GLY A 44 -5.46 -7.80 1.67
N LEU A 45 -4.50 -7.67 0.75
CA LEU A 45 -3.47 -8.68 0.53
C LEU A 45 -2.58 -8.88 1.78
N ALA A 46 -2.18 -7.79 2.43
CA ALA A 46 -1.37 -7.84 3.65
C ALA A 46 -2.11 -8.57 4.79
N ALA A 47 -3.39 -8.26 5.00
CA ALA A 47 -4.21 -8.96 5.99
C ALA A 47 -4.34 -10.46 5.67
N HIS A 48 -4.52 -10.81 4.39
CA HIS A 48 -4.58 -12.21 3.96
C HIS A 48 -3.26 -12.95 4.21
N LEU A 49 -2.12 -12.35 3.86
CA LEU A 49 -0.80 -12.93 4.07
C LEU A 49 -0.47 -13.08 5.56
N ALA A 50 -0.80 -12.07 6.37
CA ALA A 50 -0.65 -12.13 7.82
C ALA A 50 -1.47 -13.27 8.44
N ALA A 51 -2.70 -13.51 7.95
CA ALA A 51 -3.51 -14.65 8.36
C ALA A 51 -2.87 -16.01 8.02
N HIS A 52 -1.96 -16.06 7.05
CA HIS A 52 -1.17 -17.25 6.70
C HIS A 52 0.20 -17.29 7.40
N GLY A 53 0.46 -16.41 8.37
CA GLY A 53 1.69 -16.39 9.15
C GLY A 53 2.86 -15.65 8.47
N VAL A 54 2.62 -14.94 7.38
CA VAL A 54 3.64 -14.11 6.73
C VAL A 54 3.81 -12.82 7.52
N GLY A 55 5.05 -12.52 7.89
CA GLY A 55 5.46 -11.27 8.53
C GLY A 55 6.83 -10.83 8.02
N PRO A 56 7.29 -9.63 8.39
CA PRO A 56 8.59 -9.13 7.97
C PRO A 56 9.69 -10.11 8.35
N GLU A 57 10.58 -10.41 7.40
CA GLU A 57 11.80 -11.14 7.63
C GLU A 57 12.70 -10.40 8.65
N ARG A 58 13.42 -11.17 9.46
CA ARG A 58 14.23 -10.69 10.58
C ARG A 58 15.61 -10.22 10.13
#